data_AF-A0A2N1Y639-F1
#
_entry.id   AF-A0A2N1Y639-F1
#
_cell.length_a   1.000
_cell.length_b   1.000
_cell.length_c   1.000
_cell.angle_alpha   90.00
_cell.angle_beta   90.00
_cell.angle_gamma   90.00
#
_symmetry.space_group_name_H-M   'P 1'
#
loop_
_entity.id
_entity.type
_entity.pdbx_description
1 polymer ?
#
loop_
_entity_poly.entity_id
_entity_poly.type
_entity_poly.pdbx_seq_one_letter_code
_entity_poly.pdbx_strand_id
1 'polypeptide(L)'
;MNQARTDADRCLTAAHKLVYVARRQMSDVEPDLFWATNPKAAQAALVVLGGLMHICYVDEAGCPGALPARNSNVQPTLVLTALFIPQQNLAPLTCQFLTLKSRFNPGLRAGCNHFLDVAKKEIKGSDLRGDIRRANRNRRRAVFGFVDSALELLTNNDARILARVYVKGPGQPFDGRAVYTASMQALCAGFQRFLEEQNSQGLIIADYRTPALNSTVSHSIFTQKFRVDGDPYCRILDMPTFGHSENHIPLQITDLLCSTILTPMVSSAYCVGHIDSVHVHPNDNLIRIRYASAMRELCYRYETLGRMKGGITLHDAIARRSATALFAP
;
A
#
# COMPACT_ATOMS: atom_id res chain seq x y z
N MET A 1 25.74 -9.23 13.74
CA MET A 1 24.59 -10.11 13.46
C MET A 1 23.79 -10.49 14.71
N ASN A 2 24.45 -10.76 15.85
CA ASN A 2 23.76 -11.17 17.09
C ASN A 2 22.85 -10.09 17.70
N GLN A 3 23.26 -8.82 17.71
CA GLN A 3 22.50 -7.76 18.39
C GLN A 3 21.17 -7.40 17.70
N ALA A 4 21.10 -7.48 16.38
CA ALA A 4 19.86 -7.25 15.63
C ALA A 4 18.80 -8.36 15.87
N ARG A 5 19.24 -9.60 16.12
CA ARG A 5 18.35 -10.69 16.55
C ARG A 5 17.83 -10.45 17.96
N THR A 6 18.69 -10.01 18.88
CA THR A 6 18.31 -9.76 20.27
C THR A 6 17.30 -8.60 20.41
N ASP A 7 17.43 -7.56 19.57
CA ASP A 7 16.50 -6.42 19.59
C ASP A 7 15.13 -6.76 18.96
N ALA A 8 15.11 -7.63 17.94
CA ALA A 8 13.88 -8.15 17.35
C ALA A 8 13.10 -9.04 18.33
N ASP A 9 13.81 -9.92 19.05
CA ASP A 9 13.22 -10.80 20.08
C ASP A 9 12.64 -9.99 21.25
N ARG A 10 13.27 -8.87 21.62
CA ARG A 10 12.78 -7.95 22.66
C ARG A 10 11.50 -7.22 22.25
N CYS A 11 11.36 -6.79 20.99
CA CYS A 11 10.12 -6.20 20.48
C CYS A 11 8.95 -7.20 20.50
N LEU A 12 9.20 -8.45 20.09
CA LEU A 12 8.18 -9.52 20.12
C LEU A 12 7.74 -9.84 21.55
N THR A 13 8.66 -9.82 22.51
CA THR A 13 8.38 -10.08 23.93
C THR A 13 7.54 -8.97 24.57
N ALA A 14 7.75 -7.71 24.19
CA ALA A 14 6.95 -6.58 24.68
C ALA A 14 5.50 -6.60 24.13
N ALA A 15 5.32 -6.97 22.86
CA ALA A 15 4.00 -7.13 22.26
C ALA A 15 3.18 -8.26 22.94
N HIS A 16 3.82 -9.38 23.27
CA HIS A 16 3.16 -10.47 24.03
C HIS A 16 2.73 -10.05 25.45
N LYS A 17 3.48 -9.18 26.13
CA LYS A 17 3.11 -8.71 27.47
C LYS A 17 1.87 -7.82 27.47
N LEU A 18 1.69 -6.97 26.45
CA LEU A 18 0.49 -6.12 26.30
C LEU A 18 -0.78 -6.96 26.07
N VAL A 19 -0.69 -8.03 25.28
CA VAL A 19 -1.80 -8.98 25.06
C VAL A 19 -2.15 -9.75 26.34
N TYR A 20 -1.15 -10.05 27.18
CA TYR A 20 -1.36 -10.82 28.41
C TYR A 20 -2.04 -10.01 29.53
N VAL A 21 -1.77 -8.70 29.62
CA VAL A 21 -2.43 -7.83 30.62
C VAL A 21 -3.92 -7.67 30.33
N ALA A 22 -4.32 -7.58 29.05
CA ALA A 22 -5.73 -7.51 28.67
C ALA A 22 -6.51 -8.80 29.00
N ARG A 23 -5.89 -9.98 28.87
CA ARG A 23 -6.53 -11.27 29.16
C ARG A 23 -6.79 -11.52 30.65
N ARG A 24 -6.01 -10.93 31.56
CA ARG A 24 -6.13 -11.20 33.01
C ARG A 24 -7.17 -10.35 33.73
N GLN A 25 -7.68 -9.31 33.08
CA GLN A 25 -8.70 -8.41 33.65
C GLN A 25 -10.14 -8.71 33.20
N MET A 26 -10.37 -9.72 32.35
CA MET A 26 -11.69 -9.95 31.72
C MET A 26 -12.11 -11.43 31.73
N SER A 27 -12.10 -12.07 32.90
CA SER A 27 -12.66 -13.42 33.08
C SER A 27 -14.20 -13.46 33.19
N ASP A 28 -14.89 -12.31 33.27
CA ASP A 28 -16.30 -12.29 33.71
C ASP A 28 -17.25 -11.37 32.91
N VAL A 29 -16.99 -11.03 31.64
CA VAL A 29 -17.90 -10.13 30.89
C VAL A 29 -18.08 -10.55 29.43
N GLU A 30 -19.34 -10.62 28.98
CA GLU A 30 -19.78 -10.94 27.61
C GLU A 30 -19.20 -9.98 26.54
N PRO A 31 -19.04 -10.45 25.28
CA PRO A 31 -18.33 -9.72 24.24
C PRO A 31 -19.26 -8.76 23.48
N ASP A 32 -19.59 -7.62 24.09
CA ASP A 32 -20.20 -6.49 23.38
C ASP A 32 -19.20 -5.35 23.19
N LEU A 33 -19.30 -4.67 22.04
CA LEU A 33 -18.41 -3.61 21.57
C LEU A 33 -18.42 -2.40 22.54
N PHE A 34 -17.34 -2.18 23.30
CA PHE A 34 -17.24 -1.06 24.24
C PHE A 34 -16.54 0.17 23.64
N TRP A 35 -17.18 1.34 23.76
CA TRP A 35 -16.56 2.64 23.57
C TRP A 35 -16.19 3.23 24.94
N ALA A 36 -14.90 3.22 25.29
CA ALA A 36 -14.41 3.95 26.47
C ALA A 36 -13.99 5.37 26.04
N THR A 37 -14.70 6.39 26.51
CA THR A 37 -14.29 7.79 26.34
C THR A 37 -13.80 8.35 27.66
N ASN A 38 -12.53 8.74 27.73
CA ASN A 38 -11.99 9.55 28.82
C ASN A 38 -11.90 11.02 28.34
N PRO A 39 -12.70 11.94 28.89
CA PRO A 39 -12.84 13.30 28.35
C PRO A 39 -11.61 14.21 28.51
N LYS A 40 -10.54 13.76 29.18
CA LYS A 40 -9.30 14.56 29.37
C LYS A 40 -8.09 14.10 28.55
N ALA A 41 -8.19 12.95 27.90
CA ALA A 41 -7.22 12.46 26.93
C ALA A 41 -8.02 11.60 25.96
N ALA A 42 -8.44 12.18 24.84
CA ALA A 42 -9.20 11.46 23.81
C ALA A 42 -8.28 10.43 23.11
N GLN A 43 -7.98 9.34 23.82
CA GLN A 43 -7.45 8.12 23.26
C GLN A 43 -8.66 7.21 23.05
N ALA A 44 -9.13 7.14 21.81
CA ALA A 44 -10.10 6.13 21.42
C ALA A 44 -9.35 4.79 21.30
N ALA A 45 -9.81 3.77 22.03
CA ALA A 45 -9.34 2.40 21.89
C ALA A 45 -10.42 1.58 21.17
N LEU A 46 -10.08 1.03 20.01
CA LEU A 46 -10.90 0.01 19.36
C LEU A 46 -10.47 -1.35 19.89
N VAL A 47 -11.36 -2.01 20.64
CA VAL A 47 -11.15 -3.38 21.09
C VAL A 47 -11.96 -4.30 20.20
N VAL A 48 -11.27 -5.10 19.37
CA VAL A 48 -11.90 -6.19 18.60
C VAL A 48 -11.58 -7.50 19.29
N LEU A 49 -12.59 -8.11 19.92
CA LEU A 49 -12.45 -9.40 20.59
C LEU A 49 -12.68 -10.55 19.61
N GLY A 50 -11.70 -11.45 19.50
CA GLY A 50 -11.90 -12.82 19.00
C GLY A 50 -12.02 -13.05 17.49
N GLY A 51 -12.02 -12.01 16.64
CA GLY A 51 -12.12 -12.15 15.19
C GLY A 51 -10.78 -12.02 14.44
N LEU A 52 -10.64 -12.73 13.31
CA LEU A 52 -9.55 -12.47 12.36
C LEU A 52 -9.67 -11.04 11.83
N MET A 53 -8.58 -10.29 11.82
CA MET A 53 -8.54 -8.91 11.33
C MET A 53 -7.49 -8.73 10.24
N HIS A 54 -7.81 -7.91 9.24
CA HIS A 54 -6.86 -7.43 8.26
C HIS A 54 -6.81 -5.90 8.25
N ILE A 55 -5.64 -5.36 7.94
CA ILE A 55 -5.45 -3.92 7.77
C ILE A 55 -5.06 -3.67 6.31
N CYS A 56 -5.76 -2.74 5.68
CA CYS A 56 -5.51 -2.29 4.33
C CYS A 56 -4.75 -0.96 4.38
N TYR A 57 -3.54 -0.95 3.85
CA TYR A 57 -2.73 0.25 3.69
C TYR A 57 -2.85 0.78 2.27
N VAL A 58 -3.12 2.07 2.10
CA VAL A 58 -3.31 2.67 0.77
C VAL A 58 -2.33 3.81 0.54
N ASP A 59 -1.67 3.79 -0.60
CA ASP A 59 -0.79 4.86 -1.05
C ASP A 59 -0.87 5.04 -2.57
N GLU A 60 -0.36 6.16 -3.06
CA GLU A 60 -0.38 6.55 -4.46
C GLU A 60 1.00 6.91 -5.03
N ALA A 61 1.13 6.78 -6.33
CA ALA A 61 2.27 7.30 -7.08
C ALA A 61 1.75 7.94 -8.37
N GLY A 62 2.25 9.12 -8.68
CA GLY A 62 1.69 9.93 -9.76
C GLY A 62 1.17 11.27 -9.25
N CYS A 63 0.65 12.08 -10.17
CA CYS A 63 -0.06 13.30 -9.83
C CYS A 63 -1.52 13.23 -10.30
N PRO A 64 -2.45 13.89 -9.61
CA PRO A 64 -3.87 13.93 -10.00
C PRO A 64 -4.15 14.90 -11.16
N GLY A 65 -3.15 15.62 -11.68
CA GLY A 65 -3.34 16.57 -12.78
C GLY A 65 -3.44 15.90 -14.15
N ALA A 66 -4.11 16.56 -15.10
CA ALA A 66 -4.11 16.17 -16.51
C ALA A 66 -2.71 16.21 -17.11
N LEU A 67 -2.51 15.45 -18.19
CA LEU A 67 -1.26 15.45 -18.97
C LEU A 67 -1.43 16.41 -20.16
N PRO A 68 -0.86 17.62 -20.14
CA PRO A 68 -1.16 18.63 -21.17
C PRO A 68 -0.69 18.22 -22.56
N ALA A 69 0.50 17.63 -22.66
CA ALA A 69 1.11 17.23 -23.91
C ALA A 69 2.04 16.03 -23.73
N ARG A 70 2.37 15.37 -24.84
CA ARG A 70 3.26 14.17 -24.88
C ARG A 70 4.64 14.44 -24.26
N ASN A 71 5.12 15.68 -24.36
CA ASN A 71 6.43 16.12 -23.89
C ASN A 71 6.41 16.90 -22.57
N SER A 72 5.26 16.95 -21.90
CA SER A 72 5.16 17.67 -20.63
C SER A 72 5.92 16.96 -19.51
N ASN A 73 6.46 17.72 -18.56
CA ASN A 73 7.11 17.19 -17.35
C ASN A 73 6.09 16.76 -16.28
N VAL A 74 4.90 16.33 -16.69
CA VAL A 74 3.84 15.83 -15.81
C VAL A 74 3.81 14.32 -15.89
N GLN A 75 3.65 13.64 -14.75
CA GLN A 75 3.62 12.18 -14.71
C GLN A 75 2.44 11.66 -15.55
N PRO A 76 2.68 10.75 -16.52
CA PRO A 76 1.64 10.24 -17.41
C PRO A 76 0.75 9.19 -16.73
N THR A 77 1.09 8.76 -15.52
CA THR A 77 0.37 7.73 -14.78
C THR A 77 -0.06 8.23 -13.41
N LEU A 78 -1.19 7.72 -12.94
CA LEU A 78 -1.60 7.74 -11.54
C LEU A 78 -1.89 6.30 -11.12
N VAL A 79 -1.25 5.85 -10.05
CA VAL A 79 -1.38 4.51 -9.48
C VAL A 79 -1.82 4.67 -8.04
N LEU A 80 -2.88 3.97 -7.64
CA LEU A 80 -3.27 3.80 -6.25
C LEU A 80 -3.15 2.32 -5.91
N THR A 81 -2.47 2.01 -4.81
CA THR A 81 -2.19 0.64 -4.39
C THR A 81 -2.73 0.43 -2.99
N ALA A 82 -3.45 -0.68 -2.80
CA ALA A 82 -3.89 -1.16 -1.51
C ALA A 82 -3.11 -2.43 -1.14
N LEU A 83 -2.54 -2.46 0.06
CA LEU A 83 -1.80 -3.57 0.63
C LEU A 83 -2.57 -4.14 1.82
N PHE A 84 -3.05 -5.37 1.70
CA PHE A 84 -3.79 -6.08 2.75
C PHE A 84 -2.81 -6.91 3.56
N ILE A 85 -2.86 -6.77 4.89
CA ILE A 85 -1.98 -7.48 5.81
C ILE A 85 -2.83 -8.07 6.94
N PRO A 86 -2.70 -9.37 7.25
CA PRO A 86 -3.29 -9.94 8.45
C PRO A 86 -2.74 -9.24 9.70
N GLN A 87 -3.60 -8.83 10.62
CA GLN A 87 -3.20 -8.05 11.79
C GLN A 87 -2.10 -8.75 12.61
N GLN A 88 -2.15 -10.08 12.71
CA GLN A 88 -1.14 -10.88 13.40
C GLN A 88 0.27 -10.80 12.77
N ASN A 89 0.36 -10.51 11.46
CA ASN A 89 1.62 -10.41 10.72
C ASN A 89 2.17 -8.98 10.69
N LEU A 90 1.44 -7.99 11.21
CA LEU A 90 1.85 -6.58 11.16
C LEU A 90 3.18 -6.31 11.89
N ALA A 91 3.32 -6.80 13.12
CA ALA A 91 4.52 -6.59 13.91
C ALA A 91 5.74 -7.35 13.34
N PRO A 92 5.62 -8.64 12.97
CA PRO A 92 6.68 -9.35 12.23
C PRO A 92 7.13 -8.62 10.96
N LEU A 93 6.21 -8.25 10.08
CA LEU A 93 6.51 -7.54 8.84
C LEU A 93 7.24 -6.22 9.10
N THR A 94 6.77 -5.45 10.08
CA THR A 94 7.38 -4.17 10.49
C THR A 94 8.84 -4.36 10.89
N CYS A 95 9.12 -5.28 11.82
CA CYS A 95 10.48 -5.56 12.29
C CYS A 95 11.38 -6.10 11.19
N GLN A 96 10.86 -7.00 10.36
CA GLN A 96 11.60 -7.58 9.23
C GLN A 96 11.95 -6.51 8.19
N PHE A 97 11.01 -5.62 7.86
CA PHE A 97 11.26 -4.55 6.90
C PHE A 97 12.24 -3.51 7.43
N LEU A 98 12.17 -3.12 8.71
CA LEU A 98 13.17 -2.24 9.33
C LEU A 98 14.59 -2.86 9.31
N THR A 99 14.67 -4.17 9.54
CA THR A 99 15.92 -4.93 9.41
C THR A 99 16.42 -4.91 7.98
N LEU A 100 15.51 -5.10 7.01
CA LEU A 100 15.82 -5.06 5.58
C LEU A 100 16.33 -3.67 5.15
N LYS A 101 15.68 -2.59 5.56
CA LYS A 101 16.12 -1.20 5.33
C LYS A 101 17.55 -0.99 5.81
N SER A 102 17.82 -1.41 7.05
CA SER A 102 19.13 -1.30 7.69
C SER A 102 20.20 -2.14 6.98
N ARG A 103 19.85 -3.32 6.47
CA ARG A 103 20.77 -4.21 5.74
C ARG A 103 21.24 -3.58 4.42
N PHE A 104 20.31 -3.06 3.63
CA PHE A 104 20.63 -2.50 2.32
C PHE A 104 21.12 -1.05 2.36
N ASN A 105 20.86 -0.35 3.46
CA ASN A 105 21.29 1.02 3.67
C ASN A 105 21.88 1.18 5.08
N PRO A 106 23.09 0.64 5.34
CA PRO A 106 23.69 0.67 6.68
C PRO A 106 23.81 2.07 7.29
N GLY A 107 23.99 3.09 6.44
CA GLY A 107 24.03 4.50 6.84
C GLY A 107 22.72 5.02 7.45
N LEU A 108 21.57 4.36 7.24
CA LEU A 108 20.32 4.76 7.89
C LEU A 108 20.39 4.69 9.41
N ARG A 109 21.26 3.85 9.98
CA ARG A 109 21.41 3.76 11.44
C ARG A 109 22.24 4.91 12.02
N ALA A 110 22.98 5.66 11.19
CA ALA A 110 23.79 6.77 11.66
C ALA A 110 22.89 7.87 12.27
N GLY A 111 23.10 8.22 13.54
CA GLY A 111 22.28 9.22 14.24
C GLY A 111 20.89 8.75 14.68
N CYS A 112 20.59 7.45 14.61
CA CYS A 112 19.43 6.87 15.28
C CYS A 112 19.79 6.52 16.73
N ASN A 113 18.92 6.85 17.68
CA ASN A 113 19.12 6.49 19.08
C ASN A 113 18.61 5.06 19.35
N HIS A 114 17.56 4.65 18.64
CA HIS A 114 16.95 3.34 18.75
C HIS A 114 16.73 2.71 17.36
N PHE A 115 16.64 1.37 17.29
CA PHE A 115 16.36 0.65 16.05
C PHE A 115 15.07 1.14 15.36
N LEU A 116 14.04 1.44 16.14
CA LEU A 116 12.76 1.94 15.63
C LEU A 116 12.85 3.34 15.01
N ASP A 117 13.89 4.13 15.30
CA ASP A 117 14.09 5.42 14.63
C ASP A 117 14.38 5.27 13.13
N VAL A 118 14.78 4.06 12.69
CA VAL A 118 14.91 3.74 11.26
C VAL A 118 13.55 3.84 10.54
N ALA A 119 12.42 3.76 11.27
CA ALA A 119 11.10 4.00 10.70
C ALA A 119 10.99 5.42 10.13
N LYS A 120 11.49 6.43 10.84
CA LYS A 120 11.45 7.84 10.44
C LYS A 120 12.29 8.16 9.20
N LYS A 121 13.22 7.27 8.83
CA LYS A 121 14.09 7.46 7.67
C LYS A 121 13.56 6.72 6.47
N GLU A 122 12.70 7.39 5.72
CA GLU A 122 12.05 6.81 4.56
C GLU A 122 13.04 6.56 3.40
N ILE A 123 12.85 5.45 2.68
CA ILE A 123 13.55 5.18 1.43
C ILE A 123 12.55 5.50 0.31
N LYS A 124 12.72 6.61 -0.38
CA LYS A 124 11.79 7.04 -1.42
C LYS A 124 11.85 6.11 -2.62
N GLY A 125 10.71 5.57 -3.03
CA GLY A 125 10.69 4.63 -4.16
C GLY A 125 11.06 5.27 -5.50
N SER A 126 10.88 6.59 -5.65
CA SER A 126 11.37 7.36 -6.80
C SER A 126 12.89 7.33 -6.94
N ASP A 127 13.63 7.28 -5.83
CA ASP A 127 15.09 7.30 -5.81
C ASP A 127 15.64 5.92 -6.20
N LEU A 128 15.02 4.86 -5.69
CA LEU A 128 15.32 3.48 -6.10
C LEU A 128 15.08 3.28 -7.60
N ARG A 129 13.98 3.82 -8.13
CA ARG A 129 13.72 3.84 -9.57
C ARG A 129 14.79 4.64 -10.32
N GLY A 130 15.21 5.79 -9.79
CA GLY A 130 16.31 6.59 -10.33
C GLY A 130 17.62 5.80 -10.43
N ASP A 131 17.96 5.06 -9.37
CA ASP A 131 19.14 4.19 -9.32
C ASP A 131 19.05 3.06 -10.36
N ILE A 132 17.89 2.44 -10.55
CA ILE A 132 17.70 1.42 -11.59
C ILE A 132 17.93 2.02 -12.99
N ARG A 133 17.42 3.24 -13.23
CA ARG A 133 17.54 3.91 -14.52
C ARG A 133 18.97 4.31 -14.86
N ARG A 134 19.70 4.89 -13.89
CA ARG A 134 20.93 5.66 -14.16
C ARG A 134 22.17 5.17 -13.42
N ALA A 135 22.04 4.45 -12.30
CA ALA A 135 23.21 4.09 -11.51
C ALA A 135 24.02 2.96 -12.16
N ASN A 136 25.26 2.81 -11.66
CA ASN A 136 26.16 1.75 -12.05
C ASN A 136 25.61 0.35 -11.71
N ARG A 137 26.23 -0.69 -12.29
CA ARG A 137 25.81 -2.10 -12.14
C ARG A 137 25.68 -2.52 -10.68
N ASN A 138 26.62 -2.11 -9.81
CA ASN A 138 26.64 -2.52 -8.41
C ASN A 138 25.49 -1.92 -7.63
N ARG A 139 25.25 -0.61 -7.78
CA ARG A 139 24.13 0.07 -7.12
C ARG A 139 22.78 -0.48 -7.61
N ARG A 140 22.64 -0.70 -8.92
CA ARG A 140 21.44 -1.31 -9.50
C ARG A 140 21.16 -2.71 -8.95
N ARG A 141 22.19 -3.56 -8.84
CA ARG A 141 22.09 -4.89 -8.21
C ARG A 141 21.66 -4.80 -6.74
N ALA A 142 22.18 -3.84 -5.99
CA ALA A 142 21.78 -3.63 -4.60
C ALA A 142 20.30 -3.22 -4.48
N VAL A 143 19.83 -2.32 -5.35
CA VAL A 143 18.42 -1.91 -5.38
C VAL A 143 17.50 -3.07 -5.75
N PHE A 144 17.83 -3.85 -6.78
CA PHE A 144 17.04 -5.04 -7.09
C PHE A 144 17.03 -6.03 -5.93
N GLY A 145 18.16 -6.28 -5.28
CA GLY A 145 18.21 -7.14 -4.10
C GLY A 145 17.33 -6.65 -2.94
N PHE A 146 17.24 -5.33 -2.74
CA PHE A 146 16.35 -4.76 -1.74
C PHE A 146 14.88 -4.99 -2.09
N VAL A 147 14.49 -4.71 -3.34
CA VAL A 147 13.10 -4.88 -3.83
C VAL A 147 12.70 -6.35 -3.84
N ASP A 148 13.58 -7.26 -4.27
CA ASP A 148 13.35 -8.71 -4.25
C ASP A 148 13.03 -9.18 -2.82
N SER A 149 13.86 -8.79 -1.85
CA SER A 149 13.64 -9.13 -0.45
C SER A 149 12.37 -8.49 0.11
N ALA A 150 11.99 -7.29 -0.32
CA ALA A 150 10.75 -6.66 0.13
C ALA A 150 9.51 -7.42 -0.37
N LEU A 151 9.50 -7.89 -1.61
CA LEU A 151 8.43 -8.73 -2.15
C LEU A 151 8.37 -10.09 -1.44
N GLU A 152 9.53 -10.69 -1.16
CA GLU A 152 9.61 -11.94 -0.39
C GLU A 152 9.01 -11.76 1.02
N LEU A 153 9.29 -10.63 1.69
CA LEU A 153 8.66 -10.33 2.99
C LEU A 153 7.13 -10.24 2.88
N LEU A 154 6.60 -9.63 1.82
CA LEU A 154 5.15 -9.56 1.62
C LEU A 154 4.53 -10.95 1.46
N THR A 155 5.14 -11.80 0.62
CA THR A 155 4.68 -13.19 0.44
C THR A 155 4.72 -13.97 1.76
N ASN A 156 5.82 -13.87 2.51
CA ASN A 156 6.00 -14.60 3.78
C ASN A 156 5.10 -14.10 4.92
N ASN A 157 4.48 -12.92 4.76
CA ASN A 157 3.56 -12.35 5.73
C ASN A 157 2.11 -12.37 5.23
N ASP A 158 1.80 -13.24 4.24
CA ASP A 158 0.47 -13.43 3.67
C ASP A 158 -0.18 -12.14 3.14
N ALA A 159 0.64 -11.20 2.69
CA ALA A 159 0.12 -9.95 2.17
C ALA A 159 -0.53 -10.16 0.79
N ARG A 160 -1.51 -9.31 0.49
CA ARG A 160 -2.16 -9.26 -0.83
C ARG A 160 -2.28 -7.83 -1.31
N ILE A 161 -2.32 -7.63 -2.62
CA ILE A 161 -2.44 -6.30 -3.21
C ILE A 161 -3.65 -6.16 -4.12
N LEU A 162 -4.21 -4.94 -4.15
CA LEU A 162 -5.07 -4.46 -5.22
C LEU A 162 -4.53 -3.13 -5.74
N ALA A 163 -4.72 -2.85 -7.02
CA ALA A 163 -4.32 -1.55 -7.55
C ALA A 163 -5.29 -1.01 -8.60
N ARG A 164 -5.39 0.32 -8.63
CA ARG A 164 -6.09 1.11 -9.63
C ARG A 164 -5.06 1.94 -10.38
N VAL A 165 -4.96 1.73 -11.68
CA VAL A 165 -4.00 2.40 -12.55
C VAL A 165 -4.73 3.24 -13.59
N TYR A 166 -4.26 4.46 -13.79
CA TYR A 166 -4.74 5.37 -14.82
C TYR A 166 -3.55 5.85 -15.65
N VAL A 167 -3.56 5.55 -16.95
CA VAL A 167 -2.64 6.12 -17.94
C VAL A 167 -3.36 7.28 -18.61
N LYS A 168 -2.76 8.47 -18.55
CA LYS A 168 -3.36 9.73 -19.01
C LYS A 168 -3.12 9.92 -20.50
N GLY A 169 -4.17 10.34 -21.21
CA GLY A 169 -4.08 10.73 -22.60
C GLY A 169 -3.51 12.16 -22.70
N PRO A 170 -2.49 12.42 -23.52
CA PRO A 170 -2.03 13.77 -23.80
C PRO A 170 -3.16 14.67 -24.30
N GLY A 171 -3.31 15.84 -23.68
CA GLY A 171 -4.35 16.82 -24.03
C GLY A 171 -5.77 16.42 -23.61
N GLN A 172 -5.96 15.28 -22.95
CA GLN A 172 -7.28 14.83 -22.50
C GLN A 172 -7.59 15.33 -21.08
N PRO A 173 -8.87 15.59 -20.78
CA PRO A 173 -9.28 15.96 -19.43
C PRO A 173 -9.00 14.82 -18.44
N PHE A 174 -8.62 15.19 -17.23
CA PHE A 174 -8.40 14.25 -16.14
C PHE A 174 -8.82 14.89 -14.82
N ASP A 175 -9.98 14.48 -14.31
CA ASP A 175 -10.46 14.91 -13.00
C ASP A 175 -9.84 14.03 -11.92
N GLY A 176 -8.71 14.48 -11.39
CA GLY A 176 -7.99 13.76 -10.35
C GLY A 176 -8.78 13.56 -9.06
N ARG A 177 -9.73 14.44 -8.72
CA ARG A 177 -10.58 14.28 -7.52
C ARG A 177 -11.55 13.13 -7.73
N ALA A 178 -12.29 13.16 -8.85
CA ALA A 178 -13.24 12.10 -9.17
C ALA A 178 -12.53 10.74 -9.33
N VAL A 179 -11.39 10.72 -10.02
CA VAL A 179 -10.59 9.51 -10.22
C VAL A 179 -10.11 8.94 -8.89
N TYR A 180 -9.58 9.75 -7.99
CA TYR A 180 -9.09 9.29 -6.69
C TYR A 180 -10.23 8.75 -5.83
N THR A 181 -11.35 9.48 -5.73
CA THR A 181 -12.53 9.04 -4.97
C THR A 181 -13.10 7.73 -5.50
N ALA A 182 -13.30 7.60 -6.82
CA ALA A 182 -13.77 6.36 -7.43
C ALA A 182 -12.79 5.20 -7.24
N SER A 183 -11.49 5.49 -7.25
CA SER A 183 -10.45 4.48 -6.99
C SER A 183 -10.51 3.99 -5.56
N MET A 184 -10.64 4.88 -4.58
CA MET A 184 -10.79 4.52 -3.17
C MET A 184 -12.04 3.69 -2.92
N GLN A 185 -13.18 4.04 -3.53
CA GLN A 185 -14.41 3.23 -3.46
C GLN A 185 -14.21 1.83 -4.06
N ALA A 186 -13.50 1.73 -5.19
CA ALA A 186 -13.19 0.44 -5.82
C ALA A 186 -12.22 -0.41 -4.97
N LEU A 187 -11.22 0.21 -4.34
CA LEU A 187 -10.31 -0.46 -3.41
C LEU A 187 -11.06 -0.93 -2.15
N CYS A 188 -11.96 -0.12 -1.59
CA CYS A 188 -12.83 -0.50 -0.47
C CYS A 188 -13.73 -1.70 -0.86
N ALA A 189 -14.35 -1.67 -2.04
CA ALA A 189 -15.16 -2.78 -2.52
C ALA A 189 -14.34 -4.07 -2.67
N GLY A 190 -13.11 -3.97 -3.20
CA GLY A 190 -12.21 -5.11 -3.30
C GLY A 190 -11.75 -5.65 -1.94
N PHE A 191 -11.44 -4.76 -1.00
CA PHE A 191 -11.07 -5.16 0.37
C PHE A 191 -12.25 -5.77 1.13
N GLN A 192 -13.46 -5.23 0.98
CA GLN A 192 -14.68 -5.83 1.51
C GLN A 192 -14.84 -7.28 1.04
N ARG A 193 -14.69 -7.54 -0.27
CA ARG A 193 -14.77 -8.92 -0.81
C ARG A 193 -13.71 -9.83 -0.23
N PHE A 194 -12.47 -9.33 -0.12
CA PHE A 194 -11.41 -10.06 0.54
C PHE A 194 -11.78 -10.42 1.99
N LEU A 195 -12.30 -9.46 2.76
CA LEU A 195 -12.72 -9.69 4.15
C LEU A 195 -13.90 -10.68 4.24
N GLU A 196 -14.83 -10.68 3.29
CA GLU A 196 -15.92 -11.67 3.22
C GLU A 196 -15.37 -13.08 3.03
N GLU A 197 -14.47 -13.28 2.07
CA GLU A 197 -13.83 -14.58 1.79
C GLU A 197 -12.97 -15.07 2.96
N GLN A 198 -12.29 -14.15 3.67
CA GLN A 198 -11.50 -14.49 4.85
C GLN A 198 -12.33 -14.58 6.14
N ASN A 199 -13.65 -14.36 6.08
CA ASN A 199 -14.53 -14.19 7.23
C ASN A 199 -13.93 -13.27 8.32
N SER A 200 -13.42 -12.12 7.89
CA SER A 200 -12.62 -11.21 8.70
C SER A 200 -13.31 -9.84 8.82
N GLN A 201 -12.79 -9.00 9.72
CA GLN A 201 -13.07 -7.57 9.82
C GLN A 201 -11.82 -6.77 9.42
N GLY A 202 -11.98 -5.52 9.03
CA GLY A 202 -10.83 -4.72 8.62
C GLY A 202 -10.92 -3.23 8.81
N LEU A 203 -9.73 -2.62 8.75
CA LEU A 203 -9.51 -1.19 8.82
C LEU A 203 -8.70 -0.73 7.62
N ILE A 204 -8.90 0.53 7.23
CA ILE A 204 -8.14 1.17 6.15
C ILE A 204 -7.32 2.32 6.74
N ILE A 205 -6.02 2.31 6.43
CA ILE A 205 -5.07 3.38 6.73
C ILE A 205 -4.48 3.85 5.40
N ALA A 206 -4.84 5.04 4.95
CA ALA A 206 -4.28 5.66 3.76
C ALA A 206 -3.12 6.60 4.13
N ASP A 207 -2.22 6.86 3.19
CA ASP A 207 -1.19 7.89 3.37
C ASP A 207 -1.82 9.28 3.43
N TYR A 208 -1.28 10.10 4.33
CA TYR A 208 -1.82 11.41 4.60
C TYR A 208 -1.53 12.39 3.44
N ARG A 209 -2.58 13.03 2.91
CA ARG A 209 -2.45 14.08 1.89
C ARG A 209 -2.63 15.47 2.49
N THR A 210 -3.79 16.09 2.30
CA THR A 210 -4.18 17.34 2.95
C THR A 210 -5.51 17.14 3.65
N PRO A 211 -5.85 17.94 4.68
CA PRO A 211 -7.11 17.77 5.40
C PRO A 211 -8.34 17.77 4.48
N ALA A 212 -8.35 18.67 3.47
CA ALA A 212 -9.45 18.79 2.51
C ALA A 212 -9.60 17.57 1.60
N LEU A 213 -8.48 17.03 1.09
CA LEU A 213 -8.47 15.84 0.25
C LEU A 213 -8.89 14.60 1.04
N ASN A 214 -8.34 14.44 2.24
CA ASN A 214 -8.64 13.35 3.15
C ASN A 214 -10.13 13.35 3.54
N SER A 215 -10.67 14.51 3.95
CA SER A 215 -12.08 14.68 4.29
C SER A 215 -13.00 14.32 3.12
N THR A 216 -12.68 14.75 1.90
CA THR A 216 -13.45 14.39 0.70
C THR A 216 -13.50 12.87 0.50
N VAL A 217 -12.36 12.20 0.63
CA VAL A 217 -12.27 10.74 0.42
C VAL A 217 -13.04 10.00 1.50
N SER A 218 -12.82 10.29 2.79
CA SER A 218 -13.56 9.62 3.87
C SER A 218 -15.06 9.88 3.76
N HIS A 219 -15.48 11.11 3.43
CA HIS A 219 -16.89 11.42 3.26
C HIS A 219 -17.51 10.65 2.08
N SER A 220 -16.76 10.43 1.00
CA SER A 220 -17.24 9.62 -0.13
C SER A 220 -17.49 8.15 0.25
N ILE A 221 -16.70 7.58 1.17
CA ILE A 221 -16.94 6.22 1.69
C ILE A 221 -18.09 6.24 2.71
N PHE A 222 -18.19 7.30 3.51
CA PHE A 222 -19.25 7.47 4.52
C PHE A 222 -20.62 7.43 3.85
N THR A 223 -20.80 8.21 2.78
CA THR A 223 -22.06 8.22 2.03
C THR A 223 -22.42 6.87 1.41
N GLN A 224 -21.44 6.03 1.08
CA GLN A 224 -21.69 4.68 0.60
C GLN A 224 -22.06 3.73 1.73
N LYS A 225 -21.35 3.80 2.87
CA LYS A 225 -21.58 2.94 4.04
C LYS A 225 -22.95 3.15 4.69
N PHE A 226 -23.42 4.40 4.72
CA PHE A 226 -24.67 4.80 5.38
C PHE A 226 -25.80 5.17 4.40
N ARG A 227 -25.74 4.68 3.15
CA ARG A 227 -26.84 4.86 2.18
C ARG A 227 -28.06 4.05 2.59
N VAL A 228 -29.23 4.46 2.09
CA VAL A 228 -30.53 3.83 2.41
C VAL A 228 -30.57 2.34 2.04
N ASP A 229 -29.92 1.96 0.94
CA ASP A 229 -29.88 0.56 0.45
C ASP A 229 -28.95 -0.36 1.26
N GLY A 230 -28.45 0.11 2.40
CA GLY A 230 -27.56 -0.63 3.29
C GLY A 230 -26.07 -0.47 2.99
N ASP A 231 -25.27 -1.05 3.88
CA ASP A 231 -23.82 -0.90 3.92
C ASP A 231 -23.10 -1.89 2.97
N PRO A 232 -22.54 -1.42 1.84
CA PRO A 232 -21.78 -2.26 0.91
C PRO A 232 -20.38 -2.62 1.43
N TYR A 233 -19.96 -2.12 2.59
CA TYR A 233 -18.65 -2.25 3.22
C TYR A 233 -18.78 -2.75 4.68
N CYS A 234 -19.70 -3.68 4.93
CA CYS A 234 -20.11 -4.09 6.28
C CYS A 234 -19.00 -4.76 7.13
N ARG A 235 -17.90 -5.21 6.52
CA ARG A 235 -16.73 -5.76 7.23
C ARG A 235 -15.60 -4.76 7.40
N ILE A 236 -15.72 -3.58 6.80
CA ILE A 236 -14.80 -2.47 7.00
C ILE A 236 -15.36 -1.64 8.16
N LEU A 237 -14.66 -1.64 9.29
CA LEU A 237 -15.22 -1.18 10.57
C LEU A 237 -15.48 0.33 10.59
N ASP A 238 -14.67 1.12 9.89
CA ASP A 238 -14.78 2.57 9.85
C ASP A 238 -14.31 3.14 8.50
N MET A 239 -14.45 4.45 8.32
CA MET A 239 -13.91 5.18 7.18
C MET A 239 -12.39 5.06 7.11
N PRO A 240 -11.79 5.24 5.92
CA PRO A 240 -10.34 5.37 5.81
C PRO A 240 -9.83 6.44 6.77
N THR A 241 -8.86 6.02 7.59
CA THR A 241 -8.05 6.91 8.42
C THR A 241 -6.77 7.25 7.68
N PHE A 242 -6.10 8.34 8.06
CA PHE A 242 -4.90 8.80 7.37
C PHE A 242 -3.71 8.83 8.32
N GLY A 243 -2.67 8.08 7.97
CA GLY A 243 -1.45 7.96 8.74
C GLY A 243 -0.28 8.69 8.10
N HIS A 244 0.71 9.06 8.92
CA HIS A 244 2.01 9.52 8.41
C HIS A 244 2.93 8.32 8.19
N SER A 245 3.47 8.17 6.98
CA SER A 245 4.36 7.06 6.61
C SER A 245 5.56 6.88 7.57
N GLU A 246 6.05 7.94 8.20
CA GLU A 246 7.14 7.91 9.22
C GLU A 246 6.83 6.99 10.42
N ASN A 247 5.55 6.74 10.69
CA ASN A 247 5.07 5.89 11.79
C ASN A 247 4.36 4.61 11.31
N HIS A 248 4.15 4.45 10.00
CA HIS A 248 3.46 3.31 9.41
C HIS A 248 4.35 2.61 8.38
N ILE A 249 5.10 1.59 8.82
CA ILE A 249 5.97 0.82 7.93
C ILE A 249 5.23 0.20 6.74
N PRO A 250 4.01 -0.35 6.89
CA PRO A 250 3.26 -0.80 5.72
C PRO A 250 2.89 0.30 4.72
N LEU A 251 2.71 1.57 5.13
CA LEU A 251 2.55 2.67 4.17
C LEU A 251 3.83 2.86 3.36
N GLN A 252 5.01 2.83 4.00
CA GLN A 252 6.30 2.90 3.27
C GLN A 252 6.47 1.73 2.29
N ILE A 253 6.01 0.53 2.65
CA ILE A 253 6.01 -0.61 1.73
C ILE A 253 5.01 -0.38 0.58
N THR A 254 3.87 0.23 0.87
CA THR A 254 2.86 0.56 -0.15
C THR A 254 3.37 1.62 -1.13
N ASP A 255 4.05 2.68 -0.68
CA ASP A 255 4.81 3.61 -1.55
C ASP A 255 5.79 2.84 -2.42
N LEU A 256 6.65 1.99 -1.82
CA LEU A 256 7.66 1.21 -2.54
C LEU A 256 7.05 0.40 -3.68
N LEU A 257 5.94 -0.31 -3.43
CA LEU A 257 5.21 -1.05 -4.46
C LEU A 257 4.68 -0.12 -5.56
N CYS A 258 4.11 1.01 -5.17
CA CYS A 258 3.47 1.95 -6.07
C CYS A 258 4.47 2.69 -6.97
N SER A 259 5.51 3.27 -6.38
CA SER A 259 6.45 4.18 -7.03
C SER A 259 7.67 3.49 -7.63
N THR A 260 8.20 2.42 -7.00
CA THR A 260 9.35 1.66 -7.53
C THR A 260 8.96 0.53 -8.48
N ILE A 261 7.80 -0.10 -8.31
CA ILE A 261 7.42 -1.27 -9.10
C ILE A 261 6.30 -0.93 -10.09
N LEU A 262 5.10 -0.63 -9.61
CA LEU A 262 3.92 -0.48 -10.47
C LEU A 262 4.05 0.66 -11.46
N THR A 263 4.48 1.84 -11.01
CA THR A 263 4.65 3.01 -11.89
C THR A 263 5.57 2.73 -13.08
N PRO A 264 6.82 2.24 -12.90
CA PRO A 264 7.66 1.91 -14.06
C PRO A 264 7.14 0.73 -14.89
N MET A 265 6.49 -0.28 -14.29
CA MET A 265 5.84 -1.34 -15.07
C MET A 265 4.79 -0.77 -16.03
N VAL A 266 3.95 0.15 -15.54
CA VAL A 266 2.91 0.82 -16.33
C VAL A 266 3.53 1.77 -17.35
N SER A 267 4.52 2.57 -16.95
CA SER A 267 5.28 3.45 -17.86
C SER A 267 5.84 2.66 -19.04
N SER A 268 6.52 1.55 -18.77
CA SER A 268 7.12 0.69 -19.79
C SER A 268 6.07 0.06 -20.71
N ALA A 269 5.00 -0.48 -20.16
CA ALA A 269 3.98 -1.19 -20.94
C ALA A 269 3.12 -0.24 -21.76
N TYR A 270 2.76 0.93 -21.20
CA TYR A 270 1.71 1.79 -21.76
C TYR A 270 2.20 3.12 -22.34
N CYS A 271 3.31 3.67 -21.86
CA CYS A 271 3.73 5.01 -22.23
C CYS A 271 4.87 5.04 -23.27
N VAL A 272 5.68 3.98 -23.36
CA VAL A 272 6.77 3.88 -24.35
C VAL A 272 6.23 4.02 -25.78
N GLY A 273 6.87 4.88 -26.58
CA GLY A 273 6.43 5.22 -27.94
C GLY A 273 5.28 6.24 -28.01
N HIS A 274 4.60 6.50 -26.90
CA HIS A 274 3.47 7.42 -26.82
C HIS A 274 3.76 8.70 -26.04
N ILE A 275 4.63 8.65 -25.04
CA ILE A 275 4.99 9.79 -24.19
C ILE A 275 6.50 10.02 -24.29
N ASP A 276 6.89 11.28 -24.43
CA ASP A 276 8.28 11.71 -24.56
C ASP A 276 8.66 12.66 -23.42
N SER A 277 8.81 12.11 -22.21
CA SER A 277 9.13 12.89 -21.01
C SER A 277 10.08 12.15 -20.09
N VAL A 278 10.68 12.87 -19.14
CA VAL A 278 11.59 12.31 -18.12
C VAL A 278 10.95 11.22 -17.24
N HIS A 279 9.62 11.13 -17.24
CA HIS A 279 8.87 10.15 -16.47
C HIS A 279 8.86 8.77 -17.13
N VAL A 280 9.12 8.69 -18.44
CA VAL A 280 9.20 7.44 -19.21
C VAL A 280 10.65 7.14 -19.55
N HIS A 281 11.11 5.94 -19.20
CA HIS A 281 12.50 5.57 -19.41
C HIS A 281 12.62 4.13 -19.93
N PRO A 282 13.48 3.82 -20.92
CA PRO A 282 13.62 2.47 -21.45
C PRO A 282 13.94 1.41 -20.38
N ASN A 283 14.78 1.77 -19.41
CA ASN A 283 15.12 0.87 -18.29
C ASN A 283 13.96 0.57 -17.32
N ASP A 284 12.81 1.24 -17.44
CA ASP A 284 11.61 0.83 -16.69
C ASP A 284 11.16 -0.60 -17.08
N ASN A 285 11.47 -1.03 -18.32
CA ASN A 285 11.18 -2.38 -18.78
C ASN A 285 11.96 -3.47 -18.00
N LEU A 286 13.12 -3.13 -17.43
CA LEU A 286 13.87 -4.06 -16.57
C LEU A 286 13.05 -4.43 -15.33
N ILE A 287 12.31 -3.47 -14.78
CA ILE A 287 11.43 -3.65 -13.61
C ILE A 287 10.22 -4.50 -14.03
N ARG A 288 9.62 -4.20 -15.18
CA ARG A 288 8.50 -4.98 -15.76
C ARG A 288 8.84 -6.44 -15.94
N ILE A 289 9.91 -6.74 -16.67
CA ILE A 289 10.32 -8.12 -16.93
C ILE A 289 10.63 -8.85 -15.62
N ARG A 290 11.31 -8.21 -14.68
CA ARG A 290 11.72 -8.84 -13.41
C ARG A 290 10.53 -9.14 -12.48
N TYR A 291 9.59 -8.20 -12.34
CA TYR A 291 8.59 -8.25 -11.28
C TYR A 291 7.17 -8.57 -11.72
N ALA A 292 6.90 -8.69 -13.03
CA ALA A 292 5.56 -9.02 -13.52
C ALA A 292 4.97 -10.29 -12.89
N SER A 293 5.72 -11.39 -12.79
CA SER A 293 5.21 -12.64 -12.19
C SER A 293 4.91 -12.48 -10.71
N ALA A 294 5.89 -12.00 -9.93
CA ALA A 294 5.73 -11.82 -8.48
C ALA A 294 4.57 -10.88 -8.14
N MET A 295 4.42 -9.78 -8.89
CA MET A 295 3.28 -8.87 -8.70
C MET A 295 1.94 -9.51 -9.05
N ARG A 296 1.89 -10.37 -10.08
CA ARG A 296 0.69 -11.12 -10.44
C ARG A 296 0.29 -12.09 -9.33
N GLU A 297 1.24 -12.74 -8.69
CA GLU A 297 1.03 -13.68 -7.58
C GLU A 297 0.57 -12.98 -6.29
N LEU A 298 1.11 -11.79 -6.00
CA LEU A 298 0.69 -10.99 -4.85
C LEU A 298 -0.72 -10.39 -5.00
N CYS A 299 -1.23 -10.27 -6.23
CA CYS A 299 -2.54 -9.69 -6.50
C CYS A 299 -3.67 -10.52 -5.88
N TYR A 300 -4.52 -9.87 -5.10
CA TYR A 300 -5.81 -10.44 -4.74
C TYR A 300 -6.73 -10.47 -5.95
N ARG A 301 -7.18 -11.64 -6.38
CA ARG A 301 -8.13 -11.82 -7.49
C ARG A 301 -9.27 -12.69 -7.01
N TYR A 302 -10.47 -12.38 -7.48
CA TYR A 302 -11.69 -13.09 -7.12
C TYR A 302 -12.57 -13.25 -8.36
N GLU A 303 -13.46 -14.24 -8.35
CA GLU A 303 -14.40 -14.47 -9.43
C GLU A 303 -15.75 -13.80 -9.13
N THR A 304 -16.38 -13.23 -10.15
CA THR A 304 -17.76 -12.74 -10.04
C THR A 304 -18.47 -12.98 -11.35
N LEU A 305 -19.57 -13.75 -11.31
CA LEU A 305 -20.38 -14.09 -12.48
C LEU A 305 -19.55 -14.67 -13.64
N GLY A 306 -18.67 -15.64 -13.35
CA GLY A 306 -17.84 -16.28 -14.38
C GLY A 306 -16.65 -15.44 -14.86
N ARG A 307 -16.39 -14.27 -14.26
CA ARG A 307 -15.30 -13.36 -14.68
C ARG A 307 -14.36 -13.08 -13.53
N MET A 308 -13.06 -13.24 -13.80
CA MET A 308 -12.01 -12.85 -12.86
C MET A 308 -11.94 -11.32 -12.74
N LYS A 309 -12.05 -10.84 -11.50
CA LYS A 309 -11.93 -9.45 -11.06
C LYS A 309 -10.77 -9.30 -10.05
N GLY A 310 -10.55 -8.06 -9.62
CA GLY A 310 -9.46 -7.71 -8.71
C GLY A 310 -8.10 -7.56 -9.39
N GLY A 311 -7.05 -7.69 -8.59
CA GLY A 311 -5.65 -7.47 -8.95
C GLY A 311 -5.36 -6.03 -9.35
N ILE A 312 -4.49 -5.87 -10.35
CA ILE A 312 -4.19 -4.57 -10.95
C ILE A 312 -5.18 -4.31 -12.07
N THR A 313 -6.02 -3.30 -11.88
CA THR A 313 -6.97 -2.83 -12.89
C THR A 313 -6.49 -1.52 -13.50
N LEU A 314 -6.75 -1.31 -14.79
CA LEU A 314 -6.10 -0.25 -15.55
C LEU A 314 -7.08 0.44 -16.50
N HIS A 315 -6.97 1.77 -16.57
CA HIS A 315 -7.60 2.62 -17.57
C HIS A 315 -6.53 3.23 -18.46
N ASP A 316 -6.45 2.81 -19.73
CA ASP A 316 -5.51 3.32 -20.73
C ASP A 316 -6.18 4.35 -21.65
N ALA A 317 -5.97 5.64 -21.36
CA ALA A 317 -6.53 6.72 -22.18
C ALA A 317 -5.72 6.99 -23.48
N ILE A 318 -4.58 6.32 -23.68
CA ILE A 318 -3.74 6.45 -24.88
C ILE A 318 -4.21 5.47 -25.95
N ALA A 319 -4.16 4.17 -25.65
CA ALA A 319 -4.38 3.11 -26.64
C ALA A 319 -5.49 2.12 -26.25
N ARG A 320 -6.20 2.36 -25.14
CA ARG A 320 -7.30 1.50 -24.64
C ARG A 320 -6.90 0.04 -24.45
N ARG A 321 -5.65 -0.22 -24.09
CA ARG A 321 -5.17 -1.57 -23.82
C ARG A 321 -5.65 -2.10 -22.49
N SER A 322 -5.77 -3.42 -22.41
CA SER A 322 -6.12 -4.12 -21.18
C SER A 322 -4.94 -4.22 -20.22
N ALA A 323 -5.22 -4.44 -18.93
CA ALA A 323 -4.21 -4.62 -17.89
C ALA A 323 -3.28 -5.83 -18.12
N THR A 324 -3.64 -6.77 -19.00
CA THR A 324 -2.81 -7.98 -19.25
C THR A 324 -1.46 -7.64 -19.90
N ALA A 325 -1.37 -6.53 -20.63
CA ALA A 325 -0.12 -6.04 -21.23
C ALA A 325 0.93 -5.69 -20.17
N LEU A 326 0.51 -5.41 -18.92
CA LEU A 326 1.41 -5.18 -17.80
C LEU A 326 2.28 -6.41 -17.48
N PHE A 327 1.75 -7.60 -17.76
CA PHE A 327 2.36 -8.87 -17.42
C PHE A 327 2.74 -9.72 -18.64
N ALA A 328 2.66 -9.15 -19.83
CA ALA A 328 3.20 -9.77 -21.04
C ALA A 328 4.74 -9.74 -20.99
N PRO A 329 5.42 -10.77 -21.53
CA PRO A 329 6.88 -10.84 -21.53
C PRO A 329 7.58 -9.64 -22.20
#